data_AF-A0A1I0PXM2-F1
#
_entry.id   AF-A0A1I0PXM2-F1
#
_cell.length_a   1.000
_cell.length_b   1.000
_cell.length_c   1.000
_cell.angle_alpha   90.00
_cell.angle_beta   90.00
_cell.angle_gamma   90.00
#
_symmetry.space_group_name_H-M   'P 1'
#
loop_
_entity.id
_entity.type
_entity.pdbx_description
1 polymer ?
#
loop_
_entity_poly.entity_id
_entity_poly.type
_entity_poly.pdbx_seq_one_letter_code
_entity_poly.pdbx_strand_id
1 'polypeptide(L)'
;MKRFPQATALLIMIGTMACNLANNPSPKLTTDKFIRLPEYFTREGQQLLTGNFILHKSVTLNGKTDTSSITGSDSATVHDLLKPFMDADLNKPSLRDDYDTSSLSDPFSGRKSVIYKSKGKQTSPSEVTLELDKQGNIQQVNIHSYTSNMVYEFRQDLHYQQNRQVRMTTYQKIAFLSPKEMEVNVTIAPKTGM
;
A
#
# COMPACT_ATOMS: atom_id res chain seq x y z
N MET A 1 -80.69 -30.10 -30.67
CA MET A 1 -81.41 -28.92 -30.16
C MET A 1 -81.09 -28.74 -28.68
N LYS A 2 -80.34 -27.69 -28.33
CA LYS A 2 -80.49 -26.85 -27.11
C LYS A 2 -79.27 -25.93 -27.02
N ARG A 3 -79.53 -24.64 -27.18
CA ARG A 3 -78.59 -23.53 -26.95
C ARG A 3 -78.52 -23.29 -25.44
N PHE A 4 -77.38 -22.82 -24.92
CA PHE A 4 -77.37 -21.65 -24.03
C PHE A 4 -76.01 -20.93 -24.12
N PRO A 5 -75.98 -19.59 -24.16
CA PRO A 5 -74.78 -18.81 -24.44
C PRO A 5 -74.34 -17.89 -23.28
N GLN A 6 -73.14 -17.31 -23.46
CA GLN A 6 -72.60 -16.05 -22.92
C GLN A 6 -72.26 -15.92 -21.42
N ALA A 7 -71.04 -15.43 -21.16
CA ALA A 7 -70.73 -14.20 -20.43
C ALA A 7 -69.24 -14.22 -19.99
N THR A 8 -68.34 -13.52 -20.71
CA THR A 8 -67.68 -12.28 -20.25
C THR A 8 -67.11 -12.29 -18.83
N ALA A 9 -65.78 -12.18 -18.71
CA ALA A 9 -65.13 -11.13 -17.91
C ALA A 9 -63.62 -11.10 -18.17
N LEU A 10 -63.21 -10.02 -18.82
CA LEU A 10 -61.86 -9.45 -18.86
C LEU A 10 -61.47 -8.99 -17.44
N LEU A 11 -60.31 -9.36 -16.91
CA LEU A 11 -59.68 -8.55 -15.86
C LEU A 11 -58.16 -8.47 -16.03
N ILE A 12 -57.72 -7.23 -16.16
CA ILE A 12 -56.38 -6.73 -16.45
C ILE A 12 -55.68 -6.38 -15.12
N MET A 13 -54.37 -6.66 -15.07
CA MET A 13 -53.28 -6.07 -14.26
C MET A 13 -53.59 -5.28 -12.97
N ILE A 14 -53.04 -5.75 -11.84
CA ILE A 14 -52.39 -4.97 -10.74
C ILE A 14 -51.49 -5.97 -9.99
N GLY A 15 -50.23 -5.77 -9.59
CA GLY A 15 -49.23 -4.73 -9.76
C GLY A 15 -47.98 -5.29 -9.07
N THR A 16 -46.82 -5.19 -9.71
CA THR A 16 -45.52 -5.43 -9.10
C THR A 16 -45.18 -4.24 -8.20
N MET A 17 -44.76 -4.48 -6.96
CA MET A 17 -43.77 -3.71 -6.18
C MET A 17 -43.97 -3.95 -4.68
N ALA A 18 -43.11 -4.79 -4.09
CA ALA A 18 -42.67 -4.64 -2.70
C ALA A 18 -41.41 -5.50 -2.47
N CYS A 19 -40.28 -5.06 -3.02
CA CYS A 19 -38.99 -5.41 -2.42
C CYS A 19 -38.85 -4.56 -1.15
N ASN A 20 -39.05 -5.17 0.01
CA ASN A 20 -38.63 -4.57 1.28
C ASN A 20 -37.10 -4.62 1.34
N LEU A 21 -36.48 -3.50 0.97
CA LEU A 21 -35.07 -3.23 1.22
C LEU A 21 -34.93 -3.05 2.74
N ALA A 22 -34.48 -4.10 3.42
CA ALA A 22 -34.06 -4.01 4.80
C ALA A 22 -32.93 -2.97 4.89
N ASN A 23 -33.26 -1.81 5.45
CA ASN A 23 -32.32 -0.78 5.87
C ASN A 23 -31.45 -1.35 7.00
N ASN A 24 -30.44 -2.14 6.64
CA ASN A 24 -29.32 -2.40 7.52
C ASN A 24 -28.56 -1.07 7.66
N PRO A 25 -28.37 -0.54 8.87
CA PRO A 25 -27.52 0.63 9.05
C PRO A 25 -26.14 0.27 8.49
N SER A 26 -25.70 1.00 7.46
CA SER A 26 -24.33 0.89 6.97
C SER A 26 -23.39 1.04 8.17
N PRO A 27 -22.42 0.12 8.36
CA PRO A 27 -21.45 0.28 9.41
C PRO A 27 -20.80 1.65 9.23
N LYS A 28 -20.81 2.47 10.29
CA LYS A 28 -20.12 3.77 10.30
C LYS A 28 -18.71 3.52 9.77
N LEU A 29 -18.38 4.10 8.60
CA LEU A 29 -17.01 4.09 8.11
C LEU A 29 -16.16 4.74 9.18
N THR A 30 -15.40 3.93 9.92
CA THR A 30 -14.35 4.43 10.78
C THR A 30 -13.37 5.14 9.87
N THR A 31 -13.25 6.46 9.98
CA THR A 31 -12.18 7.20 9.30
C THR A 31 -10.85 6.63 9.78
N ASP A 32 -10.03 6.20 8.84
CA ASP A 32 -8.72 5.63 9.13
C ASP A 32 -7.84 6.66 9.83
N LYS A 33 -7.11 6.21 10.85
CA LYS A 33 -6.27 7.07 11.69
C LYS A 33 -5.00 7.48 10.98
N PHE A 34 -4.48 6.59 10.12
CA PHE A 34 -3.23 6.78 9.38
C PHE A 34 -3.49 6.76 7.88
N ILE A 35 -2.57 7.38 7.12
CA ILE A 35 -2.56 7.27 5.67
C ILE A 35 -2.51 5.79 5.27
N ARG A 36 -3.39 5.42 4.34
CA ARG A 36 -3.54 4.06 3.85
C ARG A 36 -2.45 3.73 2.82
N LEU A 37 -1.31 3.27 3.30
CA LEU A 37 -0.20 2.85 2.44
C LEU A 37 -0.58 1.73 1.46
N PRO A 38 -1.36 0.69 1.82
CA PRO A 38 -1.74 -0.36 0.86
C PRO A 38 -2.45 0.21 -0.37
N GLU A 39 -3.45 1.06 -0.18
CA GLU A 39 -4.20 1.70 -1.26
C GLU A 39 -3.37 2.71 -2.04
N TYR A 40 -2.44 3.42 -1.38
CA TYR A 40 -1.49 4.29 -2.07
C TYR A 40 -0.58 3.49 -3.01
N PHE A 41 0.11 2.45 -2.49
CA PHE A 41 1.04 1.66 -3.27
C PHE A 41 0.36 0.77 -4.31
N THR A 42 -0.90 0.38 -4.10
CA THR A 42 -1.71 -0.24 -5.16
C THR A 42 -1.87 0.69 -6.36
N ARG A 43 -2.14 1.99 -6.12
CA ARG A 43 -2.25 2.99 -7.19
C ARG A 43 -0.91 3.28 -7.86
N GLU A 44 0.17 3.39 -7.08
CA GLU A 44 1.51 3.55 -7.63
C GLU A 44 1.91 2.35 -8.51
N GLY A 45 1.56 1.13 -8.11
CA GLY A 45 1.75 -0.06 -8.95
C GLY A 45 1.00 0.04 -10.28
N GLN A 46 -0.26 0.50 -10.28
CA GLN A 46 -1.02 0.73 -11.52
C GLN A 46 -0.40 1.84 -12.39
N GLN A 47 0.15 2.89 -11.78
CA GLN A 47 0.87 3.93 -12.51
C GLN A 47 2.13 3.38 -13.18
N LEU A 48 2.89 2.52 -12.50
CA LEU A 48 4.07 1.87 -13.09
C LEU A 48 3.69 0.95 -14.26
N LEU A 49 2.59 0.20 -14.12
CA LEU A 49 2.08 -0.72 -15.14
C LEU A 49 1.61 -0.02 -16.41
N THR A 50 0.97 1.14 -16.27
CA THR A 50 0.36 1.88 -17.38
C THR A 50 1.25 3.01 -17.92
N GLY A 51 2.20 3.50 -17.11
CA GLY A 51 3.02 4.68 -17.40
C GLY A 51 4.24 4.43 -18.30
N ASN A 52 4.37 3.24 -18.89
CA ASN A 52 5.44 2.90 -19.82
C ASN A 52 6.86 3.15 -19.24
N PHE A 53 7.13 2.59 -18.06
CA PHE A 53 8.42 2.69 -17.38
C PHE A 53 9.33 1.48 -17.66
N ILE A 54 10.63 1.69 -17.51
CA ILE A 54 11.65 0.65 -17.34
C ILE A 54 12.16 0.72 -15.90
N LEU A 55 12.28 -0.44 -15.27
CA LEU A 55 12.78 -0.60 -13.91
C LEU A 55 14.18 -1.21 -13.96
N HIS A 56 15.20 -0.45 -13.55
CA HIS A 56 16.56 -0.94 -13.43
C HIS A 56 16.81 -1.42 -12.00
N LYS A 57 16.80 -2.73 -11.82
CA LYS A 57 16.95 -3.40 -10.52
C LYS A 57 18.38 -3.84 -10.30
N SER A 58 18.89 -3.57 -9.11
CA SER A 58 20.14 -4.09 -8.56
C SER A 58 19.85 -4.74 -7.22
N VAL A 59 20.31 -5.96 -7.02
CA VAL A 59 20.19 -6.71 -5.76
C VAL A 59 21.58 -7.08 -5.30
N THR A 60 21.97 -6.60 -4.11
CA THR A 60 23.20 -6.98 -3.45
C THR A 60 22.88 -7.89 -2.27
N LEU A 61 23.40 -9.11 -2.26
CA LEU A 61 23.29 -10.06 -1.15
C LEU A 61 24.70 -10.38 -0.64
N ASN A 62 24.97 -10.06 0.63
CA ASN A 62 26.27 -10.27 1.28
C ASN A 62 27.45 -9.75 0.42
N GLY A 63 27.29 -8.57 -0.16
CA GLY A 63 28.30 -7.91 -1.01
C GLY A 63 28.35 -8.38 -2.47
N LYS A 64 27.60 -9.41 -2.87
CA LYS A 64 27.50 -9.84 -4.27
C LYS A 64 26.29 -9.20 -4.94
N THR A 65 26.51 -8.53 -6.07
CA THR A 65 25.47 -7.78 -6.79
C THR A 65 25.06 -8.46 -8.09
N ASP A 66 23.75 -8.61 -8.28
CA ASP A 66 23.11 -8.99 -9.54
C ASP A 66 22.23 -7.84 -10.04
N THR A 67 22.20 -7.59 -11.36
CA THR A 67 21.41 -6.51 -11.97
C THR A 67 20.49 -7.03 -13.05
N SER A 68 19.30 -6.45 -13.17
CA SER A 68 18.35 -6.74 -14.25
C SER A 68 17.54 -5.52 -14.64
N SER A 69 17.03 -5.51 -15.88
CA SER A 69 16.07 -4.50 -16.34
C SER A 69 14.73 -5.19 -16.54
N ILE A 70 13.68 -4.60 -15.99
CA ILE A 70 12.34 -5.16 -16.00
C ILE A 70 11.40 -4.14 -16.63
N THR A 71 10.49 -4.59 -17.49
CA THR A 71 9.49 -3.70 -18.06
C THR A 71 8.47 -3.40 -16.98
N GLY A 72 8.07 -2.12 -16.83
CA GLY A 72 7.05 -1.71 -15.86
C GLY A 72 5.70 -2.40 -16.05
N SER A 73 5.45 -3.06 -17.19
CA SER A 73 4.24 -3.84 -17.49
C SER A 73 4.18 -5.23 -16.82
N ASP A 74 5.25 -5.69 -16.18
CA ASP A 74 5.25 -6.96 -15.42
C ASP A 74 4.56 -6.79 -14.06
N SER A 75 3.28 -7.16 -14.01
CA SER A 75 2.44 -7.03 -12.81
C SER A 75 2.99 -7.76 -11.59
N ALA A 76 3.54 -8.96 -11.76
CA ALA A 76 4.06 -9.75 -10.64
C ALA A 76 5.30 -9.07 -10.04
N THR A 77 6.25 -8.67 -10.89
CA THR A 77 7.43 -7.94 -10.44
C THR A 77 7.07 -6.61 -9.76
N VAL A 78 6.19 -5.82 -10.36
CA VAL A 78 5.78 -4.53 -9.79
C VAL A 78 5.11 -4.71 -8.43
N HIS A 79 4.23 -5.70 -8.31
CA HIS A 79 3.60 -6.04 -7.04
C HIS A 79 4.65 -6.43 -5.99
N ASP A 80 5.58 -7.34 -6.31
CA ASP A 80 6.61 -7.78 -5.38
C ASP A 80 7.55 -6.65 -4.96
N LEU A 81 7.82 -5.69 -5.85
CA LEU A 81 8.58 -4.49 -5.55
C LEU A 81 7.88 -3.56 -4.55
N LEU A 82 6.55 -3.44 -4.61
CA LEU A 82 5.81 -2.51 -3.74
C LEU A 82 5.23 -3.18 -2.50
N LYS A 83 5.17 -4.51 -2.49
CA LYS A 83 4.60 -5.30 -1.40
C LYS A 83 5.14 -4.94 -0.01
N PRO A 84 6.45 -4.75 0.22
CA PRO A 84 6.96 -4.39 1.55
C PRO A 84 6.35 -3.10 2.11
N PHE A 85 6.03 -2.14 1.24
CA PHE A 85 5.36 -0.91 1.66
C PHE A 85 3.86 -1.11 1.91
N MET A 86 3.21 -1.99 1.14
CA MET A 86 1.81 -2.38 1.35
C MET A 86 1.65 -3.15 2.66
N ASP A 87 2.62 -3.97 3.04
CA ASP A 87 2.57 -4.77 4.27
C ASP A 87 2.70 -3.90 5.55
N ALA A 88 3.24 -2.68 5.43
CA ALA A 88 3.40 -1.68 6.48
C ALA A 88 2.10 -0.89 6.80
N ASP A 89 0.95 -1.59 6.81
CA ASP A 89 -0.34 -0.99 7.15
C ASP A 89 -0.50 -0.74 8.65
N LEU A 90 -0.44 0.54 9.05
CA LEU A 90 -0.63 0.98 10.43
C LEU A 90 -2.09 0.97 10.89
N ASN A 91 -3.06 0.82 9.97
CA ASN A 91 -4.48 0.75 10.32
C ASN A 91 -4.93 -0.66 10.72
N LYS A 92 -4.01 -1.66 10.72
CA LYS A 92 -4.28 -2.99 11.28
C LYS A 92 -4.79 -2.88 12.72
N PRO A 93 -5.80 -3.68 13.14
CA PRO A 93 -6.37 -3.60 14.47
C PRO A 93 -5.33 -3.72 15.61
N SER A 94 -4.30 -4.54 15.41
CA SER A 94 -3.22 -4.75 16.38
C SER A 94 -2.22 -3.60 16.48
N LEU A 95 -2.26 -2.63 15.57
CA LEU A 95 -1.29 -1.52 15.46
C LEU A 95 -1.93 -0.14 15.67
N ARG A 96 -3.26 -0.06 15.58
CA ARG A 96 -3.98 1.22 15.47
C ARG A 96 -3.65 2.23 16.57
N ASP A 97 -3.40 1.77 17.79
CA ASP A 97 -3.14 2.64 18.95
C ASP A 97 -1.66 2.68 19.37
N ASP A 98 -0.80 1.96 18.66
CA ASP A 98 0.61 1.78 18.98
C ASP A 98 1.54 2.87 18.42
N TYR A 99 0.96 3.89 17.77
CA TYR A 99 1.72 4.97 17.13
C TYR A 99 1.25 6.35 17.59
N ASP A 100 2.22 7.24 17.70
CA ASP A 100 2.05 8.68 17.79
C ASP A 100 2.25 9.31 16.42
N THR A 101 1.53 10.40 16.17
CA THR A 101 1.63 11.18 14.93
C THR A 101 2.21 12.54 15.23
N SER A 102 3.25 12.92 14.50
CA SER A 102 3.76 14.29 14.45
C SER A 102 3.82 14.78 13.01
N SER A 103 3.84 16.09 12.82
CA SER A 103 4.00 16.67 11.49
C SER A 103 4.78 17.96 11.51
N LEU A 104 5.59 18.17 10.48
CA LEU A 104 6.37 19.38 10.26
C LEU A 104 5.91 19.98 8.95
N SER A 105 5.56 21.26 8.94
CA SER A 105 5.18 21.98 7.72
C SER A 105 6.24 23.01 7.37
N ASP A 106 6.66 23.04 6.11
CA ASP A 106 7.52 24.09 5.58
C ASP A 106 6.63 25.27 5.13
N PRO A 107 6.70 26.44 5.79
CA PRO A 107 5.85 27.58 5.47
C PRO A 107 6.17 28.21 4.10
N PHE A 108 7.36 27.96 3.52
CA PHE A 108 7.77 28.56 2.25
C PHE A 108 7.35 27.71 1.05
N SER A 109 7.57 26.39 1.11
CA SER A 109 7.21 25.49 0.01
C SER A 109 5.78 24.94 0.11
N GLY A 110 5.16 25.02 1.30
CA GLY A 110 3.89 24.38 1.61
C GLY A 110 4.00 22.86 1.77
N ARG A 111 5.22 22.30 1.73
CA ARG A 111 5.45 20.87 1.93
C ARG A 111 5.20 20.47 3.39
N LYS A 112 4.84 19.21 3.59
CA LYS A 112 4.56 18.67 4.91
C LYS A 112 5.22 17.31 5.10
N SER A 113 5.98 17.15 6.18
CA SER A 113 6.43 15.86 6.66
C SER A 113 5.44 15.33 7.70
N VAL A 114 5.02 14.07 7.57
CA VAL A 114 4.18 13.37 8.54
C VAL A 114 4.96 12.16 9.05
N ILE A 115 5.09 12.05 10.37
CA ILE A 115 5.88 11.01 11.02
C ILE A 115 4.96 10.22 11.94
N TYR A 116 4.84 8.92 11.70
CA TYR A 116 4.20 7.95 12.58
C TYR A 116 5.29 7.18 13.31
N LYS A 117 5.36 7.34 14.63
CA LYS A 117 6.40 6.72 15.45
C LYS A 117 5.77 5.76 16.44
N SER A 118 6.32 4.56 16.53
CA SER A 118 5.81 3.59 17.49
C SER A 118 6.08 4.02 18.95
N LYS A 119 5.12 3.75 19.82
CA LYS A 119 5.22 3.86 21.28
C LYS A 119 5.98 2.69 21.90
N GLY A 120 6.02 1.54 21.22
CA GLY A 120 6.58 0.29 21.71
C GLY A 120 7.95 -0.04 21.10
N LYS A 121 8.80 -0.78 21.84
CA LYS A 121 10.13 -1.20 21.35
C LYS A 121 10.09 -2.39 20.39
N GLN A 122 8.95 -3.08 20.26
CA GLN A 122 8.79 -4.29 19.45
C GLN A 122 7.68 -4.18 18.40
N THR A 123 7.05 -3.01 18.27
CA THR A 123 6.07 -2.75 17.23
C THR A 123 6.82 -2.48 15.92
N SER A 124 6.36 -3.11 14.84
CA SER A 124 6.94 -2.94 13.51
C SER A 124 5.88 -2.43 12.52
N PRO A 125 6.20 -1.44 11.68
CA PRO A 125 7.45 -0.66 11.66
C PRO A 125 7.66 0.21 12.91
N SER A 126 8.90 0.55 13.24
CA SER A 126 9.19 1.46 14.36
C SER A 126 8.93 2.92 14.00
N GLU A 127 9.06 3.27 12.71
CA GLU A 127 8.77 4.60 12.20
C GLU A 127 8.32 4.57 10.73
N VAL A 128 7.36 5.41 10.37
CA VAL A 128 6.96 5.70 8.99
C VAL A 128 6.98 7.21 8.80
N THR A 129 7.77 7.69 7.84
CA THR A 129 7.89 9.12 7.51
C THR A 129 7.42 9.35 6.08
N LEU A 130 6.51 10.31 5.90
CA LEU A 130 5.89 10.66 4.63
C LEU A 130 6.21 12.10 4.30
N GLU A 131 6.80 12.35 3.14
CA GLU A 131 6.98 13.70 2.62
C GLU A 131 5.86 13.99 1.62
N LEU A 132 5.08 15.02 1.91
CA LEU A 132 3.94 15.45 1.11
C LEU A 132 4.26 16.78 0.39
N ASP A 133 3.77 16.90 -0.84
CA ASP A 133 3.74 18.18 -1.54
C ASP A 133 2.67 19.13 -0.94
N LYS A 134 2.59 20.34 -1.49
CA LYS A 134 1.61 21.36 -1.05
C LYS A 134 0.14 20.97 -1.30
N GLN A 135 -0.11 19.97 -2.15
CA GLN A 135 -1.44 19.41 -2.41
C GLN A 135 -1.74 18.19 -1.53
N GLY A 136 -0.79 17.75 -0.70
CA GLY A 136 -0.93 16.57 0.14
C GLY A 136 -0.62 15.26 -0.57
N ASN A 137 -0.04 15.28 -1.78
CA ASN A 137 0.39 14.06 -2.46
C ASN A 137 1.73 13.58 -1.88
N ILE A 138 1.83 12.28 -1.67
CA ILE A 138 3.06 11.64 -1.20
C ILE A 138 4.13 11.73 -2.30
N GLN A 139 5.27 12.34 -1.95
CA GLN A 139 6.47 12.44 -2.78
C GLN A 139 7.53 11.42 -2.35
N GLN A 140 7.55 11.07 -1.07
CA GLN A 140 8.50 10.12 -0.50
C GLN A 140 7.89 9.37 0.69
N VAL A 141 8.27 8.10 0.83
CA VAL A 141 7.95 7.26 1.99
C VAL A 141 9.25 6.65 2.51
N ASN A 142 9.53 6.83 3.78
CA ASN A 142 10.56 6.09 4.51
C ASN A 142 9.89 5.23 5.57
N ILE A 143 10.30 3.96 5.67
CA ILE A 143 9.81 3.04 6.69
C ILE A 143 11.01 2.41 7.35
N HIS A 144 11.09 2.52 8.67
CA HIS A 144 12.12 1.90 9.49
C HIS A 144 11.46 0.82 10.33
N SER A 145 11.99 -0.39 10.26
CA SER A 145 11.56 -1.53 11.07
C SER A 145 12.75 -2.07 11.85
N TYR A 146 12.56 -2.27 13.15
CA TYR A 146 13.59 -2.85 14.00
C TYR A 146 12.98 -3.78 15.03
N THR A 147 13.46 -5.02 15.06
CA THR A 147 13.09 -6.01 16.06
C THR A 147 14.35 -6.74 16.50
N SER A 148 14.57 -6.83 17.81
CA SER A 148 15.63 -7.68 18.36
C SER A 148 15.20 -8.40 19.63
N ASN A 149 15.80 -9.55 19.85
CA ASN A 149 15.75 -10.36 21.06
C ASN A 149 17.07 -11.15 21.19
N MET A 150 17.18 -12.02 22.18
CA MET A 150 18.41 -12.77 22.46
C MET A 150 18.87 -13.67 21.30
N VAL A 151 17.96 -14.16 20.46
CA VAL A 151 18.28 -15.14 19.40
C VAL A 151 18.21 -14.55 17.99
N TYR A 152 17.69 -13.34 17.85
CA TYR A 152 17.36 -12.75 16.56
C TYR A 152 17.46 -11.22 16.55
N GLU A 153 17.99 -10.67 15.47
CA GLU A 153 17.95 -9.25 15.17
C GLU A 153 17.55 -9.04 13.70
N PHE A 154 16.64 -8.11 13.47
CA PHE A 154 16.16 -7.72 12.16
C PHE A 154 16.02 -6.22 12.05
N ARG A 155 16.59 -5.68 10.98
CA ARG A 155 16.44 -4.28 10.58
C ARG A 155 15.98 -4.26 9.13
N GLN A 156 15.01 -3.41 8.83
CA GLN A 156 14.62 -3.14 7.46
C GLN A 156 14.37 -1.65 7.30
N ASP A 157 14.99 -1.07 6.28
CA ASP A 157 14.72 0.29 5.84
C ASP A 157 14.14 0.23 4.44
N LEU A 158 12.97 0.82 4.25
CA LEU A 158 12.32 0.97 2.97
C LEU A 158 12.29 2.45 2.61
N HIS A 159 12.68 2.77 1.38
CA HIS A 159 12.66 4.11 0.85
C HIS A 159 11.99 4.08 -0.52
N TYR A 160 10.94 4.87 -0.68
CA TYR A 160 10.28 5.08 -1.95
C TYR A 160 10.28 6.56 -2.26
N GLN A 161 10.66 6.90 -3.49
CA GLN A 161 10.55 8.24 -4.05
C GLN A 161 9.76 8.19 -5.35
N GLN A 162 8.70 9.01 -5.41
CA GLN A 162 7.72 8.93 -6.49
C GLN A 162 8.35 9.03 -7.87
N ASN A 163 8.03 8.06 -8.75
CA ASN A 163 8.50 7.96 -10.12
C ASN A 163 10.03 8.02 -10.31
N ARG A 164 10.81 7.69 -9.27
CA ARG A 164 12.28 7.82 -9.32
C ARG A 164 12.99 6.58 -8.81
N GLN A 165 12.73 6.18 -7.57
CA GLN A 165 13.49 5.09 -6.97
C GLN A 165 12.72 4.34 -5.88
N VAL A 166 13.04 3.06 -5.75
CA VAL A 166 12.69 2.21 -4.63
C VAL A 166 13.99 1.62 -4.09
N ARG A 167 14.24 1.77 -2.79
CA ARG A 167 15.38 1.18 -2.10
C ARG A 167 14.91 0.41 -0.89
N MET A 168 15.47 -0.77 -0.69
CA MET A 168 15.23 -1.61 0.48
C MET A 168 16.56 -2.13 0.99
N THR A 169 16.82 -1.93 2.27
CA THR A 169 17.93 -2.57 2.97
C THR A 169 17.37 -3.48 4.05
N THR A 170 17.92 -4.69 4.16
CA THR A 170 17.55 -5.65 5.19
C THR A 170 18.81 -6.22 5.81
N TYR A 171 18.88 -6.20 7.13
CA TYR A 171 19.89 -6.87 7.93
C TYR A 171 19.20 -7.91 8.81
N GLN A 172 19.68 -9.15 8.77
CA GLN A 172 19.17 -10.24 9.58
C GLN A 172 20.31 -10.98 10.26
N LYS A 173 20.22 -11.16 11.57
CA LYS A 173 21.14 -11.97 12.37
C LYS A 173 20.36 -12.95 13.21
N ILE A 174 20.71 -14.23 13.13
CA ILE A 174 20.19 -15.29 13.99
C ILE A 174 21.37 -15.85 14.79
N ALA A 175 21.15 -16.18 16.06
CA ALA A 175 22.17 -16.80 16.89
C ALA A 175 22.77 -18.03 16.18
N PHE A 176 24.10 -18.16 16.25
CA PHE A 176 24.88 -19.25 15.63
C PHE A 176 24.90 -19.28 14.09
N LEU A 177 24.30 -18.29 13.40
CA LEU A 177 24.40 -18.14 11.94
C LEU A 177 25.13 -16.85 11.58
N SER A 178 25.79 -16.85 10.41
CA SER A 178 26.32 -15.63 9.83
C SER A 178 25.18 -14.65 9.49
N PRO A 179 25.34 -13.35 9.78
CA PRO A 179 24.37 -12.34 9.37
C PRO A 179 24.16 -12.35 7.84
N LYS A 180 22.96 -11.94 7.44
CA LYS A 180 22.60 -11.71 6.04
C LYS A 180 22.27 -10.25 5.84
N GLU A 181 22.89 -9.67 4.82
CA GLU A 181 22.67 -8.29 4.39
C GLU A 181 22.17 -8.31 2.97
N MET A 182 21.03 -7.67 2.74
CA MET A 182 20.43 -7.53 1.43
C MET A 182 20.12 -6.07 1.15
N GLU A 183 20.49 -5.62 -0.04
CA GLU A 183 20.10 -4.32 -0.56
C GLU A 183 19.43 -4.50 -1.93
N VAL A 184 18.25 -3.93 -2.10
CA VAL A 184 17.54 -3.86 -3.36
C VAL A 184 17.43 -2.40 -3.74
N ASN A 185 17.95 -2.03 -4.91
CA ASN A 185 17.79 -0.70 -5.50
C ASN A 185 17.09 -0.83 -6.84
N VAL A 186 16.01 -0.08 -7.04
CA VAL A 186 15.30 0.00 -8.31
C VAL A 186 15.19 1.45 -8.72
N THR A 187 15.81 1.80 -9.85
CA THR A 187 15.60 3.10 -10.50
C THR A 187 14.46 2.98 -11.50
N ILE A 188 13.55 3.94 -11.49
CA ILE A 188 12.38 4.01 -12.37
C ILE A 188 12.69 5.07 -13.43
N ALA A 189 12.67 4.68 -14.70
CA ALA A 189 12.90 5.58 -15.82
C ALA A 189 11.76 5.48 -16.85
N PRO A 190 11.31 6.59 -17.46
CA PRO A 190 10.41 6.51 -18.61
C PRO A 190 11.05 5.71 -19.75
N LYS A 191 10.28 4.86 -20.44
CA LYS A 191 10.77 4.09 -21.59
C LYS A 191 11.15 4.99 -22.78
N THR A 192 10.52 6.15 -22.88
CA THR A 192 10.85 7.19 -23.87
C THR A 192 11.69 8.27 -23.19
N GLY A 193 13.01 8.15 -23.28
CA GLY A 193 13.93 9.10 -22.62
C GLY A 193 15.40 8.67 -22.55
N MET A 194 15.94 8.03 -23.59
CA MET A 194 17.34 8.20 -23.98
C MET A 194 17.38 9.07 -25.22
#